data_AF-A0A2E7A0S8-F1
#
_entry.id   AF-A0A2E7A0S8-F1
#
_cell.length_a   1.000
_cell.length_b   1.000
_cell.length_c   1.000
_cell.angle_alpha   90.00
_cell.angle_beta   90.00
_cell.angle_gamma   90.00
#
_symmetry.space_group_name_H-M   'P 1'
#
loop_
_entity.id
_entity.type
_entity.pdbx_description
1 polymer ?
#
loop_
_entity_poly.entity_id
_entity_poly.type
_entity_poly.pdbx_seq_one_letter_code
_entity_poly.pdbx_strand_id
1 'polypeptide(L)'
;MNRLSTTLVLSSSLFLVAGCGSHTADDALMGGAAGAGAGALIGGPVGAGVGGAIGAGTGAVIGSGQDKQDREDGVAYENPLEND
;
A
#
# COMPACT_ATOMS: atom_id res chain seq x y z
N MET A 1 4.31 -25.73 -13.48
CA MET A 1 3.18 -24.80 -13.73
C MET A 1 2.72 -24.15 -12.41
N ASN A 2 3.65 -23.59 -11.63
CA ASN A 2 3.38 -23.25 -10.22
C ASN A 2 3.55 -21.74 -9.95
N ARG A 3 4.07 -20.98 -10.92
CA ARG A 3 4.30 -19.53 -10.78
C ARG A 3 2.98 -18.77 -10.73
N LEU A 4 2.02 -19.16 -11.59
CA LEU A 4 0.73 -18.49 -11.76
C LEU A 4 -0.17 -18.57 -10.52
N SER A 5 -0.31 -19.74 -9.88
CA SER A 5 -1.02 -19.86 -8.60
C SER A 5 -0.32 -19.09 -7.48
N THR A 6 1.01 -19.05 -7.46
CA THR A 6 1.73 -18.34 -6.39
C THR A 6 1.52 -16.82 -6.52
N THR A 7 1.54 -16.27 -7.74
CA THR A 7 1.16 -14.86 -7.98
C THR A 7 -0.30 -14.57 -7.64
N LEU A 8 -1.22 -15.50 -7.93
CA LEU A 8 -2.65 -15.31 -7.64
C LEU A 8 -2.90 -15.25 -6.13
N VAL A 9 -2.28 -16.16 -5.37
CA VAL A 9 -2.39 -16.19 -3.89
C VAL A 9 -1.71 -14.97 -3.26
N LEU A 10 -0.57 -14.53 -3.78
CA LEU A 10 0.12 -13.34 -3.29
C LEU A 10 -0.70 -12.06 -3.56
N SER A 11 -1.32 -11.95 -4.75
CA SER A 11 -2.21 -10.85 -5.11
C SER A 11 -3.47 -10.81 -4.24
N SER A 12 -4.16 -11.95 -4.07
CA SER A 12 -5.34 -12.02 -3.20
C SER A 12 -5.03 -11.78 -1.73
N SER A 13 -3.82 -12.08 -1.26
CA SER A 13 -3.40 -11.82 0.13
C SER A 13 -3.04 -10.36 0.38
N LEU A 14 -2.51 -9.65 -0.63
CA LEU A 14 -2.30 -8.20 -0.58
C LEU A 14 -3.65 -7.45 -0.53
N PHE A 15 -4.65 -7.93 -1.28
CA PHE A 15 -6.01 -7.37 -1.26
C PHE A 15 -6.70 -7.49 0.11
N LEU A 16 -6.40 -8.55 0.88
CA LEU A 16 -6.97 -8.73 2.23
C LEU A 16 -6.40 -7.76 3.27
N VAL A 17 -5.27 -7.11 3.00
CA VAL A 17 -4.66 -6.10 3.90
C VAL A 17 -5.13 -4.67 3.57
N ALA A 18 -5.51 -4.38 2.33
CA ALA A 18 -6.12 -3.10 1.92
C ALA A 18 -7.57 -2.91 2.44
N GLY A 19 -8.20 -3.98 2.96
CA GLY A 19 -9.58 -3.94 3.46
C GLY A 19 -9.76 -3.28 4.84
N CYS A 20 -8.71 -2.75 5.47
CA CYS A 20 -8.86 -2.00 6.71
C CYS A 20 -9.20 -0.54 6.38
N GLY A 21 -10.45 -0.28 5.97
CA GLY A 21 -10.93 0.99 5.40
C GLY A 21 -10.43 2.24 6.13
N SER A 22 -9.28 2.73 5.70
CA SER A 22 -8.55 3.86 6.25
C SER A 22 -7.48 4.28 5.26
N HIS A 23 -7.31 5.58 5.07
CA HIS A 23 -6.28 6.16 4.21
C HIS A 23 -4.87 5.75 4.66
N THR A 24 -4.67 5.58 5.98
CA THR A 24 -3.38 5.10 6.53
C THR A 24 -2.92 3.79 5.91
N ALA A 25 -3.81 2.79 5.82
CA ALA A 25 -3.44 1.46 5.33
C ALA A 25 -3.20 1.47 3.81
N ASP A 26 -4.07 2.14 3.06
CA ASP A 26 -3.96 2.21 1.61
C ASP A 26 -2.76 3.03 1.16
N ASP A 27 -2.52 4.21 1.76
CA ASP A 27 -1.33 5.00 1.43
C ASP A 27 -0.03 4.28 1.83
N ALA A 28 -0.01 3.59 2.97
CA ALA A 28 1.14 2.80 3.37
C ALA A 28 1.40 1.65 2.39
N LEU A 29 0.35 0.99 1.91
CA LEU A 29 0.48 -0.11 0.96
C LEU A 29 0.91 0.41 -0.42
N MET A 30 0.28 1.47 -0.93
CA MET A 30 0.65 2.11 -2.19
C MET A 30 2.07 2.63 -2.15
N GLY A 31 2.41 3.38 -1.10
CA GLY A 31 3.74 3.94 -0.88
C GLY A 31 4.79 2.83 -0.73
N GLY A 32 4.48 1.78 0.01
CA GLY A 32 5.34 0.62 0.20
C GLY A 32 5.55 -0.18 -1.07
N ALA A 33 4.49 -0.43 -1.84
CA ALA A 33 4.58 -1.15 -3.11
C ALA A 33 5.36 -0.35 -4.16
N ALA A 34 5.07 0.96 -4.30
CA ALA A 34 5.78 1.85 -5.22
C ALA A 34 7.26 2.00 -4.81
N GLY A 35 7.53 2.19 -3.52
CA GLY A 35 8.87 2.30 -2.97
C GLY A 35 9.67 1.01 -3.12
N ALA A 36 9.05 -0.15 -2.88
CA ALA A 36 9.69 -1.45 -3.08
C ALA A 36 9.97 -1.72 -4.56
N GLY A 37 9.05 -1.39 -5.46
CA GLY A 37 9.23 -1.52 -6.90
C GLY A 37 10.38 -0.65 -7.42
N ALA A 38 10.37 0.65 -7.09
CA ALA A 38 11.43 1.57 -7.49
C ALA A 38 12.78 1.19 -6.86
N GLY A 39 12.77 0.82 -5.58
CA GLY A 39 13.96 0.37 -4.86
C GLY A 39 14.55 -0.92 -5.42
N ALA A 40 13.71 -1.86 -5.88
CA ALA A 40 14.15 -3.09 -6.53
C ALA A 40 14.91 -2.81 -7.84
N LEU A 41 14.46 -1.81 -8.61
CA LEU A 41 15.07 -1.45 -9.89
C LEU A 41 16.46 -0.83 -9.72
N ILE A 42 16.65 -0.02 -8.67
CA ILE A 42 17.90 0.72 -8.45
C ILE A 42 18.90 -0.09 -7.61
N GLY A 43 18.41 -0.70 -6.52
CA GLY A 43 19.25 -1.35 -5.49
C GLY A 43 19.04 -2.84 -5.33
N GLY A 44 18.29 -3.48 -6.24
CA GLY A 44 17.97 -4.91 -6.14
C GLY A 44 17.16 -5.24 -4.88
N PRO A 45 17.28 -6.46 -4.33
CA PRO A 45 16.46 -6.92 -3.20
C PRO A 45 16.58 -6.03 -1.94
N VAL A 46 17.78 -5.48 -1.68
CA VAL A 46 18.01 -4.58 -0.55
C VAL A 46 17.31 -3.25 -0.78
N GLY A 47 17.42 -2.71 -2.01
CA GLY A 47 16.69 -1.51 -2.39
C GLY A 47 15.18 -1.70 -2.31
N ALA A 48 14.66 -2.88 -2.66
CA ALA A 48 13.25 -3.21 -2.51
C ALA A 48 12.79 -3.19 -1.04
N GLY A 49 13.58 -3.76 -0.13
CA GLY A 49 13.26 -3.76 1.30
C GLY A 49 13.31 -2.35 1.91
N VAL A 50 14.36 -1.58 1.61
CA VAL A 50 14.52 -0.22 2.13
C VAL A 50 13.50 0.74 1.51
N GLY A 51 13.33 0.69 0.20
CA GLY A 51 12.35 1.49 -0.52
C GLY A 51 10.93 1.18 -0.10
N GLY A 52 10.61 -0.10 0.13
CA GLY A 52 9.30 -0.52 0.64
C GLY A 52 9.05 -0.04 2.06
N ALA A 53 10.03 -0.13 2.95
CA ALA A 53 9.89 0.35 4.33
C ALA A 53 9.72 1.88 4.40
N ILE A 54 10.52 2.63 3.64
CA ILE A 54 10.43 4.09 3.59
C ILE A 54 9.12 4.53 2.95
N GLY A 55 8.74 3.91 1.83
CA GLY A 55 7.50 4.20 1.13
C GLY A 55 6.27 3.91 2.00
N ALA A 56 6.26 2.77 2.70
CA ALA A 56 5.16 2.41 3.59
C ALA A 56 5.10 3.32 4.82
N GLY A 57 6.24 3.67 5.42
CA GLY A 57 6.28 4.59 6.55
C GLY A 57 5.80 5.99 6.17
N THR A 58 6.20 6.47 5.00
CA THR A 58 5.78 7.79 4.50
C THR A 58 4.29 7.79 4.18
N GLY A 59 3.79 6.75 3.49
CA GLY A 59 2.37 6.59 3.19
C GLY A 59 1.50 6.51 4.44
N ALA A 60 1.91 5.74 5.45
CA ALA A 60 1.19 5.64 6.72
C ALA A 60 1.06 6.99 7.43
N VAL A 61 2.12 7.81 7.42
CA VAL A 61 2.08 9.15 8.05
C VAL A 61 1.09 10.06 7.32
N ILE A 62 1.11 10.07 5.99
CA ILE A 62 0.19 10.88 5.17
C ILE A 62 -1.25 10.42 5.37
N GLY A 63 -1.51 9.11 5.24
CA GLY A 63 -2.84 8.56 5.40
C GLY A 63 -3.42 8.76 6.80
N SER A 64 -2.58 8.78 7.85
CA SER A 64 -3.02 9.10 9.22
C SER A 64 -3.44 10.56 9.41
N GLY A 65 -2.97 11.45 8.53
CA GLY A 65 -3.41 12.84 8.44
C GLY A 65 -4.71 12.98 7.66
N GLN A 66 -4.89 12.18 6.60
CA GLN A 66 -6.13 12.15 5.82
C GLN A 66 -7.28 11.60 6.68
N ASP A 67 -7.08 10.47 7.36
CA ASP A 67 -8.08 9.86 8.26
C ASP A 67 -8.61 10.81 9.35
N LYS A 68 -7.81 11.80 9.76
CA LYS A 68 -8.24 12.84 10.71
C LYS A 68 -9.09 13.90 10.03
N GLN A 69 -8.66 14.38 8.87
CA GLN A 69 -9.39 15.36 8.07
C GLN A 69 -10.76 14.82 7.66
N ASP A 70 -10.84 13.57 7.21
CA ASP A 70 -12.13 12.99 6.77
C ASP A 70 -13.13 12.85 7.92
N ARG A 71 -12.64 12.60 9.14
CA ARG A 71 -13.49 12.60 10.35
C ARG A 71 -13.96 14.00 10.73
N GLU A 72 -13.15 15.03 10.46
CA GLU A 72 -13.49 16.43 10.73
C GLU A 72 -14.49 16.96 9.68
N ASP A 73 -14.28 16.59 8.42
CA ASP A 73 -15.06 17.04 7.27
C ASP A 73 -16.29 16.15 6.99
N GLY A 74 -16.42 15.03 7.70
CA GLY A 74 -17.54 14.08 7.56
C GLY A 74 -17.53 13.32 6.23
N VAL A 75 -16.37 13.21 5.59
CA VAL A 75 -16.19 12.51 4.32
C VAL A 75 -16.04 11.02 4.61
N ALA A 76 -16.80 10.19 3.89
CA ALA A 76 -16.64 8.75 4.00
C ALA A 76 -15.39 8.31 3.23
N TYR A 77 -14.58 7.46 3.85
CA TYR A 77 -13.45 6.81 3.20
C TYR A 77 -13.93 6.09 1.92
N GLU A 78 -13.46 6.58 0.77
CA GLU A 78 -13.81 6.02 -0.53
C GLU A 78 -12.59 5.26 -1.05
N ASN A 79 -12.75 3.94 -1.21
CA ASN A 79 -11.64 3.02 -1.43
C ASN A 79 -11.14 3.15 -2.90
N PRO A 80 -9.91 3.68 -3.14
CA PRO A 80 -9.44 3.91 -4.50
C PRO A 80 -9.17 2.61 -5.28
N LEU A 81 -9.08 1.46 -4.62
CA LEU A 81 -8.86 0.15 -5.25
C LEU A 81 -10.15 -0.57 -5.70
N GLU A 82 -11.34 -0.02 -5.41
CA GLU A 82 -12.63 -0.64 -5.79
C GLU A 82 -13.18 -0.10 -7.12
N ASN A 83 -12.57 0.95 -7.71
CA ASN A 83 -13.02 1.60 -8.94
C ASN A 83 -12.23 1.21 -10.22
N ASP A 84 -11.48 0.10 -10.23
CA ASP A 84 -10.73 -0.41 -11.42
C ASP A 84 -11.17 -1.82 -11.86
#